data_AF-A0A8T0SLY6-F1
#
_entry.id   AF-A0A8T0SLY6-F1
#
_cell.length_a   1.000
_cell.length_b   1.000
_cell.length_c   1.000
_cell.angle_alpha   90.00
_cell.angle_beta   90.00
_cell.angle_gamma   90.00
#
_symmetry.space_group_name_H-M   'P 1'
#
loop_
_entity.id
_entity.type
_entity.pdbx_description
1 polymer ?
#
loop_
_entity_poly.entity_id
_entity_poly.type
_entity_poly.pdbx_seq_one_letter_code
_entity_poly.pdbx_strand_id
1 'polypeptide(L)'
;MNPELSCMDATGKAAEFGQLKGGYMFDTSTGMSRMLLSSPTCPVLEALGKKLSFEIAVGLNGRVWVNAPAPSTVILVSNAIMRSESLSGIKQRAMVENLLERLS
;
A
#
# COMPACT_ATOMS: atom_id res chain seq x y z
N MET A 1 23.76 -17.11 12.80
CA MET A 1 22.70 -17.70 11.97
C MET A 1 22.23 -16.61 11.02
N ASN A 2 22.15 -16.89 9.71
CA ASN A 2 21.69 -15.91 8.72
C ASN A 2 20.17 -16.02 8.56
N PRO A 3 19.44 -14.91 8.42
CA PRO A 3 18.00 -14.95 8.19
C PRO A 3 17.69 -15.57 6.82
N GLU A 4 16.64 -16.37 6.78
CA GLU A 4 16.11 -16.99 5.56
C GLU A 4 14.69 -16.49 5.28
N LEU A 5 14.32 -16.37 4.01
CA LEU A 5 12.99 -15.95 3.56
C LEU A 5 12.43 -16.98 2.58
N SER A 6 11.11 -17.14 2.60
CA SER A 6 10.37 -18.00 1.68
C SER A 6 9.23 -17.23 1.03
N CYS A 7 8.92 -17.56 -0.23
CA CYS A 7 7.74 -17.09 -0.93
C CYS A 7 6.61 -18.14 -0.91
N MET A 8 6.54 -18.91 0.17
CA MET A 8 5.50 -19.91 0.39
C MET A 8 4.98 -19.79 1.83
N ASP A 9 3.68 -20.05 2.01
CA ASP A 9 3.07 -20.20 3.32
C ASP A 9 3.51 -21.49 4.04
N ALA A 10 3.03 -21.67 5.27
CA ALA A 10 3.34 -22.85 6.07
C ALA A 10 2.85 -24.18 5.46
N THR A 11 1.97 -24.14 4.44
CA THR A 11 1.48 -25.31 3.72
C THR A 11 2.24 -25.58 2.41
N GLY A 12 3.25 -24.76 2.10
CA GLY A 12 4.05 -24.87 0.87
C GLY A 12 3.38 -24.25 -0.36
N LYS A 13 2.32 -23.46 -0.19
CA LYS A 13 1.66 -22.75 -1.30
C LYS A 13 2.18 -21.33 -1.42
N ALA A 14 2.20 -20.78 -2.63
CA ALA A 14 2.68 -19.42 -2.87
C ALA A 14 1.87 -18.35 -2.10
N ALA A 15 0.56 -18.57 -1.86
CA ALA A 15 -0.29 -17.70 -1.03
C ALA A 15 -0.11 -16.19 -1.29
N GLU A 16 -0.15 -15.79 -2.58
CA GLU A 16 0.06 -14.42 -3.06
C GLU A 16 1.48 -13.85 -2.90
N PHE A 17 2.41 -14.61 -2.33
CA PHE A 17 3.84 -14.31 -2.42
C PHE A 17 4.39 -14.68 -3.80
N GLY A 18 5.47 -14.01 -4.19
CA GLY A 18 6.16 -14.27 -5.44
C GLY A 18 6.81 -13.02 -6.02
N GLN A 19 7.17 -13.11 -7.29
CA GLN A 19 7.78 -11.99 -8.01
C GLN A 19 6.73 -10.90 -8.30
N LEU A 20 7.01 -9.68 -7.86
CA LEU A 20 6.25 -8.49 -8.25
C LEU A 20 6.80 -7.95 -9.57
N LYS A 21 5.94 -7.76 -10.58
CA LYS A 21 6.32 -7.28 -11.92
C LYS A 21 5.70 -5.92 -12.20
N GLY A 22 6.48 -5.00 -12.78
CA GLY A 22 6.02 -3.64 -13.02
C GLY A 22 5.79 -2.87 -11.72
N GLY A 23 4.83 -1.96 -11.73
CA GLY A 23 4.49 -1.10 -10.59
C GLY A 23 5.62 -0.16 -10.17
N TYR A 24 5.49 0.37 -8.95
CA TYR A 24 6.40 1.31 -8.34
C TYR A 24 6.70 0.90 -6.89
N MET A 25 7.98 0.87 -6.55
CA MET A 25 8.47 0.62 -5.19
C MET A 25 8.79 1.92 -4.50
N PHE A 26 8.41 2.03 -3.23
CA PHE A 26 8.81 3.13 -2.38
C PHE A 26 8.99 2.72 -0.93
N ASP A 27 9.69 3.57 -0.18
CA ASP A 27 9.98 3.36 1.22
C ASP A 27 8.99 4.14 2.11
N THR A 28 8.69 3.56 3.26
CA THR A 28 7.84 4.08 4.34
C THR A 28 8.49 3.73 5.68
N SER A 29 7.99 4.30 6.78
CA SER A 29 8.39 3.78 8.09
C SER A 29 7.84 2.36 8.31
N THR A 30 8.49 1.60 9.19
CA THR A 30 7.95 0.29 9.60
C THR A 30 6.64 0.42 10.39
N GLY A 31 6.40 1.57 11.04
CA GLY A 31 5.13 1.89 11.69
C GLY A 31 4.00 2.05 10.67
N MET A 32 4.27 2.77 9.58
CA MET A 32 3.33 2.93 8.47
C MET A 32 3.03 1.60 7.79
N SER A 33 4.05 0.77 7.55
CA SER A 33 3.84 -0.58 7.00
C SER A 33 2.94 -1.46 7.87
N ARG A 34 3.08 -1.39 9.20
CA ARG A 34 2.16 -2.08 10.13
C ARG A 34 0.76 -1.49 10.09
N MET A 35 0.62 -0.17 9.94
CA MET A 35 -0.67 0.50 9.80
C MET A 35 -1.38 0.08 8.51
N LEU A 36 -0.66 -0.03 7.39
CA LEU A 36 -1.24 -0.49 6.11
C LEU A 36 -1.76 -1.93 6.19
N LEU A 37 -1.08 -2.79 6.95
CA LEU A 37 -1.47 -4.19 7.17
C LEU A 37 -2.45 -4.38 8.35
N SER A 38 -2.95 -3.31 8.96
CA SER A 38 -3.83 -3.42 10.12
C SER A 38 -5.21 -3.97 9.78
N SER A 39 -5.85 -4.60 10.77
CA SER A 39 -7.27 -4.92 10.77
C SER A 39 -7.95 -4.16 11.92
N PRO A 40 -9.00 -3.35 11.68
CA PRO A 40 -9.62 -3.09 10.37
C PRO A 40 -8.69 -2.36 9.39
N THR A 41 -9.03 -2.44 8.10
CA THR A 41 -8.23 -1.88 7.00
C THR A 41 -7.85 -0.43 7.25
N CYS A 42 -6.59 -0.10 6.94
CA CYS A 42 -6.06 1.25 7.06
C CYS A 42 -6.96 2.28 6.36
N PRO A 43 -7.36 3.39 7.02
CA PRO A 43 -8.31 4.35 6.44
C PRO A 43 -7.90 4.93 5.08
N VAL A 44 -6.60 5.15 4.85
CA VAL A 44 -6.09 5.62 3.55
C VAL A 44 -6.34 4.59 2.44
N LEU A 45 -6.12 3.30 2.71
CA LEU A 45 -6.38 2.22 1.74
C LEU A 45 -7.88 2.03 1.51
N GLU A 46 -8.67 2.09 2.57
CA GLU A 46 -10.13 1.99 2.49
C GLU A 46 -10.72 3.11 1.60
N ALA A 47 -10.21 4.34 1.73
CA ALA A 47 -10.66 5.47 0.92
C ALA A 47 -10.21 5.34 -0.54
N LEU A 48 -8.96 4.96 -0.80
CA LEU A 48 -8.43 4.79 -2.15
C LEU A 48 -9.16 3.67 -2.90
N GLY A 49 -9.36 2.52 -2.26
CA GLY A 49 -10.00 1.34 -2.84
C GLY A 49 -11.47 1.52 -3.23
N LYS A 50 -12.15 2.56 -2.71
CA LYS A 50 -13.53 2.89 -3.10
C LYS A 50 -13.65 3.45 -4.52
N LYS A 51 -12.56 4.00 -5.07
CA LYS A 51 -12.58 4.74 -6.35
C LYS A 51 -11.51 4.27 -7.33
N LEU A 52 -10.43 3.67 -6.85
CA LEU A 52 -9.29 3.28 -7.67
C LEU A 52 -9.10 1.76 -7.65
N SER A 53 -8.81 1.20 -8.82
CA SER A 53 -8.35 -0.17 -8.96
C SER A 53 -6.81 -0.17 -8.98
N PHE A 54 -6.20 -0.82 -8.00
CA PHE A 54 -4.75 -0.97 -7.86
C PHE A 54 -4.42 -2.22 -7.05
N GLU A 55 -3.21 -2.71 -7.22
CA GLU A 55 -2.58 -3.76 -6.43
C GLU A 55 -1.57 -3.13 -5.47
N ILE A 56 -1.40 -3.73 -4.30
CA ILE A 56 -0.43 -3.29 -3.31
C ILE A 56 0.21 -4.50 -2.62
N ALA A 57 1.52 -4.44 -2.40
CA ALA A 57 2.22 -5.38 -1.53
C ALA A 57 3.01 -4.58 -0.48
N VAL A 58 2.84 -4.94 0.79
CA VAL A 58 3.43 -4.21 1.92
C VAL A 58 4.41 -5.12 2.65
N GLY A 59 5.68 -4.74 2.66
CA GLY A 59 6.71 -5.39 3.45
C GLY A 59 6.83 -4.74 4.84
N LEU A 60 6.84 -5.56 5.90
CA LEU A 60 7.07 -5.07 7.28
C LEU A 60 8.45 -4.40 7.47
N ASN A 61 9.35 -4.53 6.49
CA ASN A 61 10.63 -3.84 6.41
C ASN A 61 10.53 -2.37 5.94
N GLY A 62 9.32 -1.83 5.78
CA GLY A 62 9.12 -0.44 5.34
C GLY A 62 8.98 -0.28 3.84
N ARG A 63 9.10 -1.35 3.04
CA ARG A 63 9.04 -1.26 1.57
C ARG A 63 7.63 -1.58 1.09
N VAL A 64 7.10 -0.70 0.24
CA VAL A 64 5.75 -0.83 -0.32
C VAL A 64 5.85 -0.83 -1.84
N TRP A 65 5.12 -1.74 -2.45
CA TRP A 65 4.94 -1.83 -3.90
C TRP A 65 3.50 -1.50 -4.26
N VAL A 66 3.29 -0.70 -5.30
CA VAL A 66 1.97 -0.39 -5.85
C VAL A 66 1.97 -0.54 -7.36
N ASN A 67 0.90 -1.10 -7.91
CA ASN A 67 0.69 -1.22 -9.35
C ASN A 67 -0.75 -0.92 -9.74
N ALA A 68 -0.95 -0.31 -10.90
CA ALA A 68 -2.27 0.01 -11.43
C ALA A 68 -2.19 0.17 -12.95
N PRO A 69 -3.32 0.05 -13.69
CA PRO A 69 -3.32 0.22 -15.15
C PRO A 69 -2.84 1.60 -15.61
N ALA A 70 -3.14 2.66 -14.86
CA ALA A 70 -2.74 4.03 -15.16
C ALA A 70 -1.59 4.49 -14.25
N PRO A 71 -0.49 5.03 -14.80
CA PRO A 71 0.62 5.57 -14.00
C PRO A 71 0.19 6.68 -13.03
N SER A 72 -0.81 7.50 -13.40
CA SER A 72 -1.38 8.54 -12.53
C SER A 72 -1.99 7.96 -11.24
N THR A 73 -2.64 6.80 -11.32
CA THR A 73 -3.17 6.06 -10.17
C THR A 73 -2.03 5.59 -9.27
N VAL A 74 -0.97 5.01 -9.83
CA VAL A 74 0.22 4.60 -9.06
C VAL A 74 0.84 5.78 -8.31
N ILE A 75 0.98 6.92 -8.99
CA ILE A 75 1.51 8.16 -8.40
C ILE A 75 0.61 8.67 -7.27
N LEU A 76 -0.71 8.71 -7.47
CA LEU A 76 -1.65 9.18 -6.45
C LEU A 76 -1.61 8.29 -5.21
N VAL A 77 -1.75 6.97 -5.40
CA VAL A 77 -1.78 5.99 -4.30
C VAL A 77 -0.48 6.06 -3.49
N SER A 78 0.67 6.07 -4.17
CA SER A 78 1.98 6.13 -3.49
C SER A 78 2.13 7.41 -2.68
N ASN A 79 1.79 8.56 -3.25
CA ASN A 79 1.86 9.86 -2.55
C ASN A 79 0.87 9.95 -1.38
N ALA A 80 -0.35 9.43 -1.55
CA ALA A 80 -1.34 9.40 -0.48
C ALA A 80 -0.83 8.56 0.71
N ILE A 81 -0.26 7.38 0.45
CA ILE A 81 0.32 6.52 1.48
C ILE A 81 1.46 7.25 2.20
N MET A 82 2.45 7.80 1.46
CA MET A 82 3.60 8.50 2.05
C MET A 82 3.21 9.67 2.96
N ARG A 83 2.09 10.35 2.67
CA ARG A 83 1.64 11.52 3.44
C ARG A 83 0.70 11.17 4.59
N SER A 84 0.26 9.93 4.70
CA SER A 84 -0.81 9.53 5.62
C SER A 84 -0.35 9.17 7.03
N GLU A 85 0.94 8.87 7.24
CA GLU A 85 1.46 8.33 8.51
C GLU A 85 1.17 9.21 9.72
N SER A 86 1.31 10.53 9.59
CA SER A 86 1.08 11.49 10.68
C SER A 86 -0.38 11.97 10.78
N LEU A 87 -1.27 11.47 9.94
CA LEU A 87 -2.66 11.90 9.86
C LEU A 87 -3.58 10.96 10.65
N SER A 88 -4.58 11.52 11.32
CA SER A 88 -5.68 10.72 11.88
C SER A 88 -6.51 10.09 10.76
N GLY A 89 -7.23 9.00 11.05
CA GLY A 89 -8.05 8.31 10.05
C GLY A 89 -9.12 9.20 9.38
N ILE A 90 -9.61 10.25 10.06
CA ILE A 90 -10.51 11.25 9.46
C ILE A 90 -9.75 12.10 8.44
N LYS A 91 -8.56 12.60 8.82
CA LYS A 91 -7.70 13.41 7.94
C LYS A 91 -7.18 12.61 6.74
N GLN A 92 -6.89 11.32 6.91
CA GLN A 92 -6.51 10.43 5.82
C GLN A 92 -7.61 10.32 4.77
N ARG A 93 -8.87 10.10 5.17
CA ARG A 93 -10.01 10.03 4.26
C ARG A 93 -10.23 11.34 3.51
N ALA A 94 -10.27 12.47 4.24
CA ALA A 94 -10.44 13.78 3.64
C ALA A 94 -9.31 14.14 2.66
N MET A 95 -8.06 13.77 2.97
CA MET A 95 -6.94 13.96 2.05
C MET A 95 -7.13 13.15 0.76
N VAL A 96 -7.54 11.88 0.87
CA VAL A 96 -7.77 11.03 -0.32
C VAL A 96 -8.90 11.59 -1.17
N GLU A 97 -10.01 12.03 -0.57
CA GLU A 97 -11.13 12.66 -1.29
C GLU A 97 -10.66 13.88 -2.08
N ASN A 98 -9.90 14.78 -1.46
CA ASN A 98 -9.36 15.96 -2.14
C ASN A 98 -8.39 15.62 -3.29
N LEU A 99 -7.57 14.57 -3.13
CA LEU A 99 -6.67 14.12 -4.20
C LEU A 99 -7.44 13.53 -5.37
N LEU A 100 -8.55 12.83 -5.12
CA LEU A 100 -9.39 12.23 -6.16
C LEU A 100 -10.16 13.28 -6.96
N GLU A 101 -10.67 14.34 -6.32
CA GLU A 101 -11.33 15.46 -7.01
C GLU A 101 -10.43 16.16 -8.02
N ARG A 102 -9.11 16.13 -7.80
CA ARG A 102 -8.12 16.75 -8.70
C ARG A 102 -7.74 15.89 -9.89
N LEU A 103 -8.16 14.62 -9.93
CA LEU A 103 -8.01 13.74 -11.09
C LEU A 103 -9.19 13.82 -12.06
N SER A 104 -10.33 14.34 -11.61
CA SER A 104 -11.54 14.57 -12.42
C SER A 104 -11.49 15.85 -13.24
#